data_AF-X5PAQ7-F1
#
_entry.id   AF-X5PAQ7-F1
#
_cell.length_a   1.000
_cell.length_b   1.000
_cell.length_c   1.000
_cell.angle_alpha   90.00
_cell.angle_beta   90.00
_cell.angle_gamma   90.00
#
_symmetry.space_group_name_H-M   'P 1'
#
loop_
_entity.id
_entity.type
_entity.pdbx_description
1 polymer ?
#
loop_
_entity_poly.entity_id
_entity_poly.type
_entity_poly.pdbx_seq_one_letter_code
_entity_poly.pdbx_strand_id
1 'polypeptide(L)'
;MKRMNFLAKDGDRRGTSRLIANLAPVVGELPAGHQRIFSYNVACAELALGDSAAAAARVEPLIKEYYDLIGLTPELVMGKNAPELAPLLKDGWEVDDVKHLADSLDVYAKALDAQGKISPFVRLHALKFYNLALAPDSLFRVGQDLVDQFISRRDFDGALNVMETVILPQLRQWKLADYLITVRSQYAVVLAYCRRFDDAETEMARLKPYETGLKPLVQKELANQRDLIRNLRKFGPPPKWVPPPRALEQAAAMLKGNRRIPTVRGPVAVRKVGRNERCPCGSGEKYKRCHGRLS
;
A
#
# COMPACT_ATOMS: atom_id res chain seq x y z
N MET A 1 5.06 -8.85 -21.77
CA MET A 1 4.86 -8.79 -20.30
C MET A 1 3.78 -9.73 -19.78
N LYS A 2 2.49 -9.59 -20.13
CA LYS A 2 1.40 -10.42 -19.56
C LYS A 2 1.65 -11.94 -19.63
N ARG A 3 2.12 -12.45 -20.77
CA ARG A 3 2.45 -13.87 -20.96
C ARG A 3 3.61 -14.34 -20.06
N MET A 4 4.62 -13.50 -19.84
CA MET A 4 5.74 -13.79 -18.94
C MET A 4 5.24 -13.96 -17.50
N ASN A 5 4.42 -13.03 -17.00
CA ASN A 5 3.87 -13.13 -15.65
C ASN A 5 2.91 -14.33 -15.49
N PHE A 6 2.21 -14.72 -16.56
CA PHE A 6 1.38 -15.91 -16.57
C PHE A 6 2.23 -17.18 -16.41
N LEU A 7 3.28 -17.35 -17.23
CA LEU A 7 4.19 -18.50 -17.14
C LEU A 7 4.87 -18.57 -15.77
N ALA A 8 5.27 -17.44 -15.21
CA ALA A 8 5.88 -17.38 -13.89
C ALA A 8 4.93 -17.86 -12.80
N LYS A 9 3.64 -17.46 -12.85
CA LYS A 9 2.61 -17.92 -11.93
C LYS A 9 2.30 -19.41 -12.05
N ASP A 10 2.50 -19.99 -13.22
CA ASP A 10 2.36 -21.43 -13.48
C ASP A 10 3.61 -22.24 -13.06
N GLY A 11 4.67 -21.56 -12.61
CA GLY A 11 5.94 -22.19 -12.24
C GLY A 11 6.86 -22.51 -13.43
N ASP A 12 6.51 -22.09 -14.65
CA ASP A 12 7.33 -22.28 -15.85
C ASP A 12 8.52 -21.31 -15.87
N ARG A 13 9.55 -21.67 -15.10
CA ARG A 13 10.82 -20.94 -15.00
C ARG A 13 11.50 -20.80 -16.37
N ARG A 14 11.53 -21.87 -17.17
CA ARG A 14 12.24 -21.87 -18.48
C ARG A 14 11.55 -20.97 -19.49
N GLY A 15 10.23 -21.06 -19.61
CA GLY A 15 9.44 -20.19 -20.49
C GLY A 15 9.51 -18.74 -20.06
N THR A 16 9.48 -18.48 -18.75
CA THR A 16 9.65 -17.13 -18.19
C THR A 16 11.02 -16.55 -18.56
N SER A 17 12.12 -17.26 -18.29
CA SER A 17 13.48 -16.81 -18.62
C SER A 17 13.67 -16.58 -20.13
N ARG A 18 13.11 -17.44 -20.98
CA ARG A 18 13.15 -17.26 -22.44
C ARG A 18 12.45 -15.97 -22.88
N LEU A 19 11.27 -15.68 -22.33
CA LEU A 19 10.56 -14.44 -22.65
C LEU A 19 11.29 -13.19 -22.16
N ILE A 20 11.92 -13.25 -20.98
CA ILE A 20 12.75 -12.15 -20.47
C ILE A 20 13.92 -11.89 -21.43
N ALA A 21 14.67 -12.94 -21.79
CA ALA A 21 15.82 -12.84 -22.69
C ALA A 21 15.44 -12.28 -24.08
N ASN A 22 14.28 -12.67 -24.60
CA ASN A 22 13.80 -12.19 -25.90
C ASN A 22 13.33 -10.72 -25.85
N LEU A 23 12.77 -10.27 -24.73
CA LEU A 23 12.24 -8.91 -24.60
C LEU A 23 13.30 -7.89 -24.20
N ALA A 24 14.33 -8.30 -23.45
CA ALA A 24 15.33 -7.38 -22.89
C ALA A 24 16.04 -6.50 -23.94
N PRO A 25 16.49 -7.01 -25.11
CA PRO A 25 17.13 -6.17 -26.13
C PRO A 25 16.19 -5.09 -26.67
N VAL A 26 14.95 -5.47 -27.01
CA VAL A 26 13.94 -4.56 -27.55
C VAL A 26 13.59 -3.47 -26.54
N VAL A 27 13.45 -3.84 -25.26
CA VAL A 27 13.13 -2.89 -24.19
C VAL A 27 14.28 -1.94 -23.92
N GLY A 28 15.53 -2.38 -24.08
CA GLY A 28 16.72 -1.54 -23.88
C GLY A 28 16.76 -0.29 -24.78
N GLU A 29 16.08 -0.34 -25.93
CA GLU A 29 15.97 0.78 -26.87
C GLU A 29 14.77 1.69 -26.59
N LEU A 30 13.86 1.29 -25.70
CA LEU A 30 12.67 2.08 -25.37
C LEU A 30 12.97 3.17 -24.34
N PRO A 31 12.10 4.21 -24.21
CA PRO A 31 12.25 5.23 -23.18
C PRO A 31 12.30 4.66 -21.77
N ALA A 32 12.99 5.35 -20.85
CA ALA A 32 13.23 4.89 -19.48
C ALA A 32 11.97 4.43 -18.73
N GLY A 33 10.81 5.06 -18.96
CA GLY A 33 9.54 4.62 -18.37
C GLY A 33 9.15 3.19 -18.74
N HIS A 34 9.36 2.79 -20.00
CA HIS A 34 9.09 1.42 -20.46
C HIS A 34 10.08 0.42 -19.86
N GLN A 35 11.34 0.82 -19.70
CA GLN A 35 12.37 0.00 -19.06
C GLN A 35 12.05 -0.25 -17.58
N ARG A 36 11.58 0.77 -16.84
CA ARG A 36 11.12 0.62 -15.46
C ARG A 36 9.94 -0.34 -15.35
N ILE A 37 8.91 -0.15 -16.19
CA ILE A 37 7.73 -1.03 -16.22
C ILE A 37 8.14 -2.47 -16.55
N PHE A 38 9.09 -2.66 -17.47
CA PHE A 38 9.64 -3.97 -17.78
C PHE A 38 10.31 -4.60 -16.55
N SER A 39 11.24 -3.88 -15.92
CA SER A 39 11.98 -4.34 -14.75
C SER A 39 11.04 -4.70 -13.58
N TYR A 40 10.04 -3.86 -13.31
CA TYR A 40 8.99 -4.14 -12.32
C TYR A 40 8.27 -5.47 -12.61
N ASN A 41 7.85 -5.70 -13.85
CA ASN A 41 7.17 -6.94 -14.20
C ASN A 41 8.09 -8.16 -14.14
N VAL A 42 9.38 -8.02 -14.46
CA VAL A 42 10.35 -9.10 -14.26
C VAL A 42 10.46 -9.44 -12.77
N ALA A 43 10.47 -8.44 -11.89
CA ALA A 43 10.49 -8.69 -10.44
C ALA A 43 9.22 -9.40 -9.95
N CYS A 44 8.05 -9.06 -10.50
CA CYS A 44 6.81 -9.80 -10.23
C CYS A 44 6.93 -11.28 -10.64
N ALA A 45 7.56 -11.56 -11.78
CA ALA A 45 7.78 -12.93 -12.27
C ALA A 45 8.80 -13.70 -11.40
N GLU A 46 9.91 -13.06 -11.02
CA GLU A 46 10.90 -13.61 -10.09
C GLU A 46 10.27 -13.98 -8.76
N LEU A 47 9.48 -13.06 -8.19
CA LEU A 47 8.75 -13.31 -6.94
C LEU A 47 7.77 -14.48 -7.06
N ALA A 48 7.03 -14.57 -8.18
CA ALA A 48 6.11 -15.68 -8.44
C ALA A 48 6.81 -17.03 -8.57
N LEU A 49 8.05 -17.05 -9.07
CA LEU A 49 8.89 -18.25 -9.15
C LEU A 49 9.61 -18.60 -7.84
N GLY A 50 9.43 -17.81 -6.79
CA GLY A 50 10.06 -17.99 -5.48
C GLY A 50 11.43 -17.32 -5.34
N ASP A 51 11.89 -16.57 -6.34
CA ASP A 51 13.20 -15.90 -6.33
C ASP A 51 13.13 -14.53 -5.62
N SER A 52 12.71 -14.55 -4.36
CA SER A 52 12.43 -13.34 -3.58
C SER A 52 13.63 -12.39 -3.45
N ALA A 53 14.85 -12.92 -3.34
CA ALA A 53 16.06 -12.10 -3.29
C ALA A 53 16.32 -11.36 -4.60
N ALA A 54 16.09 -12.01 -5.75
CA ALA A 54 16.24 -11.39 -7.06
C ALA A 54 15.18 -10.31 -7.29
N ALA A 55 13.93 -10.60 -6.95
CA ALA A 55 12.84 -9.63 -7.03
C ALA A 55 13.13 -8.38 -6.19
N ALA A 56 13.60 -8.55 -4.95
CA ALA A 56 13.97 -7.45 -4.07
C ALA A 56 15.08 -6.58 -4.67
N ALA A 57 16.19 -7.21 -5.08
CA ALA A 57 17.32 -6.50 -5.68
C ALA A 57 16.96 -5.76 -6.97
N ARG A 58 15.95 -6.25 -7.71
CA ARG A 58 15.49 -5.63 -8.96
C ARG A 58 14.62 -4.40 -8.72
N VAL A 59 13.71 -4.43 -7.74
CA VAL A 59 12.79 -3.30 -7.49
C VAL A 59 13.40 -2.20 -6.62
N GLU A 60 14.41 -2.51 -5.81
CA GLU A 60 15.07 -1.52 -4.95
C GLU A 60 15.57 -0.27 -5.72
N PRO A 61 16.31 -0.39 -6.84
CA PRO A 61 16.68 0.79 -7.62
C PRO A 61 15.48 1.48 -8.27
N LEU A 62 14.45 0.73 -8.69
CA LEU A 62 13.23 1.31 -9.27
C LEU A 62 12.47 2.17 -8.27
N ILE A 63 12.38 1.72 -7.01
CA ILE A 63 11.76 2.48 -5.92
C ILE A 63 12.46 3.83 -5.77
N LYS A 64 13.79 3.83 -5.76
CA LYS A 64 14.57 5.08 -5.68
C LYS A 64 14.29 5.98 -6.88
N GLU A 65 14.30 5.44 -8.10
CA GLU A 65 13.99 6.21 -9.31
C GLU A 65 12.59 6.84 -9.25
N TYR A 66 11.57 6.09 -8.83
CA TYR A 66 10.22 6.61 -8.73
C TYR A 66 10.07 7.66 -7.62
N TYR A 67 10.77 7.51 -6.49
CA TYR A 67 10.87 8.57 -5.49
C TYR A 67 11.48 9.85 -6.08
N ASP A 68 12.57 9.72 -6.83
CA ASP A 68 13.25 10.84 -7.51
C ASP A 68 12.33 11.51 -8.55
N LEU A 69 11.51 10.74 -9.28
CA LEU A 69 10.53 11.26 -10.26
C LEU A 69 9.44 12.12 -9.60
N ILE A 70 8.86 11.63 -8.49
CA ILE A 70 7.79 12.34 -7.80
C ILE A 70 8.30 13.41 -6.82
N GLY A 71 9.62 13.51 -6.64
CA GLY A 71 10.27 14.50 -5.78
C GLY A 71 10.10 14.26 -4.28
N LEU A 72 9.92 13.00 -3.87
CA LEU A 72 9.80 12.63 -2.46
C LEU A 72 10.97 11.76 -2.02
N THR A 73 11.23 11.73 -0.71
CA THR A 73 12.11 10.73 -0.10
C THR A 73 11.32 9.88 0.89
N PRO A 74 11.78 8.68 1.25
CA PRO A 74 11.16 7.88 2.29
C PRO A 74 10.95 8.67 3.60
N GLU A 75 11.92 9.50 4.01
CA GLU A 75 11.86 10.31 5.23
C GLU A 75 10.76 11.37 5.17
N LEU A 76 10.53 11.98 4.00
CA LEU A 76 9.46 12.97 3.83
C LEU A 76 8.07 12.33 3.97
N VAL A 77 7.95 11.05 3.56
CA VAL A 77 6.70 10.27 3.65
C VAL A 77 6.38 9.88 5.09
N MET A 78 7.39 9.76 5.96
CA MET A 78 7.19 9.43 7.36
C MET A 78 6.29 10.45 8.05
N GLY A 79 5.30 9.93 8.78
CA GLY A 79 4.34 10.74 9.54
C GLY A 79 3.30 11.52 8.72
N LYS A 80 3.33 11.48 7.38
CA LYS A 80 2.35 12.18 6.52
C LYS A 80 1.41 11.22 5.81
N ASN A 81 0.15 11.60 5.66
CA ASN A 81 -0.84 10.89 4.86
C ASN A 81 -0.93 11.47 3.44
N ALA A 82 -1.65 10.79 2.54
CA ALA A 82 -1.75 11.18 1.13
C ALA A 82 -2.11 12.67 0.90
N PRO A 83 -3.09 13.29 1.62
CA PRO A 83 -3.39 14.71 1.44
C PRO A 83 -2.24 15.65 1.82
N GLU A 84 -1.39 15.24 2.76
CA GLU A 84 -0.22 16.01 3.20
C GLU A 84 0.99 15.80 2.27
N LEU A 85 1.01 14.71 1.50
CA LEU A 85 2.05 14.41 0.51
C LEU A 85 1.78 15.07 -0.83
N ALA A 86 0.50 15.18 -1.23
CA ALA A 86 0.11 15.81 -2.49
C ALA A 86 0.78 17.19 -2.75
N PRO A 87 0.83 18.15 -1.81
CA PRO A 87 1.48 19.44 -2.05
C PRO A 87 3.02 19.39 -2.06
N LEU A 88 3.63 18.24 -1.74
CA LEU A 88 5.08 18.06 -1.71
C LEU A 88 5.63 17.40 -2.98
N LEU A 89 4.74 16.95 -3.88
CA LEU A 89 5.14 16.33 -5.14
C LEU A 89 5.80 17.37 -6.05
N LYS A 90 6.81 16.92 -6.80
CA LYS A 90 7.50 17.73 -7.80
C LYS A 90 6.54 18.21 -8.89
N ASP A 91 6.78 19.41 -9.41
CA ASP A 91 6.06 19.91 -10.60
C ASP A 91 6.16 18.93 -11.78
N GLY A 92 5.04 18.67 -12.43
CA GLY A 92 4.95 17.74 -13.56
C GLY A 92 4.95 16.26 -13.17
N TRP A 93 4.70 15.92 -11.90
CA TRP A 93 4.49 14.52 -11.49
C TRP A 93 3.30 13.89 -12.22
N GLU A 94 3.40 12.58 -12.48
CA GLU A 94 2.33 11.80 -13.09
C GLU A 94 1.71 10.82 -12.08
N VAL A 95 0.39 10.64 -12.15
CA VAL A 95 -0.35 9.67 -11.31
C VAL A 95 0.20 8.25 -11.50
N ASP A 96 0.60 7.92 -12.72
CA ASP A 96 1.19 6.62 -13.03
C ASP A 96 2.53 6.41 -12.32
N ASP A 97 3.37 7.44 -12.17
CA ASP A 97 4.63 7.32 -11.43
C ASP A 97 4.39 7.06 -9.93
N VAL A 98 3.41 7.73 -9.33
CA VAL A 98 3.00 7.49 -7.94
C VAL A 98 2.48 6.06 -7.77
N LYS A 99 1.64 5.59 -8.70
CA LYS A 99 1.13 4.22 -8.69
C LYS A 99 2.25 3.20 -8.88
N HIS A 100 3.18 3.42 -9.81
CA HIS A 100 4.30 2.51 -10.05
C HIS A 100 5.27 2.47 -8.86
N LEU A 101 5.45 3.56 -8.13
CA LEU A 101 6.15 3.56 -6.84
C LEU A 101 5.44 2.64 -5.84
N ALA A 102 4.12 2.77 -5.71
CA ALA A 102 3.31 1.94 -4.82
C ALA A 102 3.37 0.45 -5.19
N ASP A 103 3.26 0.14 -6.48
CA ASP A 103 3.39 -1.21 -7.04
C ASP A 103 4.78 -1.80 -6.74
N SER A 104 5.85 -1.02 -6.92
CA SER A 104 7.23 -1.45 -6.66
C SER A 104 7.48 -1.69 -5.17
N LEU A 105 6.94 -0.84 -4.29
CA LEU A 105 6.99 -1.02 -2.84
C LEU A 105 6.21 -2.26 -2.40
N ASP A 106 5.05 -2.57 -3.00
CA ASP A 106 4.29 -3.80 -2.72
C ASP A 106 5.11 -5.06 -3.07
N VAL A 107 5.74 -5.09 -4.26
CA VAL A 107 6.62 -6.20 -4.65
C VAL A 107 7.81 -6.32 -3.70
N TYR A 108 8.46 -5.21 -3.34
CA TYR A 108 9.59 -5.21 -2.42
C TYR A 108 9.18 -5.76 -1.05
N ALA A 109 8.04 -5.31 -0.51
CA ALA A 109 7.53 -5.80 0.75
C ALA A 109 7.30 -7.32 0.70
N LYS A 110 6.57 -7.81 -0.31
CA LYS A 110 6.32 -9.26 -0.48
C LYS A 110 7.62 -10.07 -0.62
N ALA A 111 8.61 -9.53 -1.32
CA ALA A 111 9.92 -10.15 -1.44
C ALA A 111 10.66 -10.21 -0.09
N LEU A 112 10.57 -9.18 0.74
CA LEU A 112 11.14 -9.17 2.08
C LEU A 112 10.42 -10.15 3.00
N ASP A 113 9.09 -10.23 2.92
CA ASP A 113 8.30 -11.16 3.72
C ASP A 113 8.62 -12.62 3.39
N ALA A 114 8.78 -12.95 2.11
CA ALA A 114 9.23 -14.27 1.66
C ALA A 114 10.64 -14.63 2.16
N GLN A 115 11.45 -13.63 2.54
CA GLN A 115 12.76 -13.82 3.18
C GLN A 115 12.68 -13.78 4.72
N GLY A 116 11.49 -13.70 5.31
CA GLY A 116 11.30 -13.56 6.76
C GLY A 116 11.73 -12.20 7.33
N LYS A 117 11.95 -11.19 6.48
CA LYS A 117 12.35 -9.84 6.90
C LYS A 117 11.11 -9.00 7.26
N ILE A 118 11.31 -8.05 8.18
CA ILE A 118 10.24 -7.18 8.67
C ILE A 118 10.41 -5.78 8.07
N SER A 119 9.42 -5.30 7.33
CA SER A 119 9.46 -3.97 6.68
C SER A 119 8.10 -3.25 6.70
N PRO A 120 7.52 -2.98 7.88
CA PRO A 120 6.18 -2.39 8.02
C PRO A 120 6.04 -1.05 7.30
N PHE A 121 7.09 -0.22 7.29
CA PHE A 121 7.06 1.08 6.64
C PHE A 121 6.94 1.00 5.12
N VAL A 122 7.48 -0.04 4.47
CA VAL A 122 7.40 -0.21 3.01
C VAL A 122 5.95 -0.36 2.57
N ARG A 123 5.16 -1.20 3.25
CA ARG A 123 3.74 -1.39 2.94
C ARG A 123 2.91 -0.17 3.30
N LEU A 124 3.18 0.47 4.44
CA LEU A 124 2.50 1.72 4.80
C LEU A 124 2.74 2.82 3.77
N HIS A 125 3.96 2.91 3.20
CA HIS A 125 4.25 3.83 2.10
C HIS A 125 3.46 3.46 0.85
N ALA A 126 3.45 2.18 0.46
CA ALA A 126 2.65 1.71 -0.68
C ALA A 126 1.17 2.12 -0.54
N LEU A 127 0.55 1.93 0.64
CA LEU A 127 -0.85 2.33 0.88
C LEU A 127 -1.08 3.83 0.74
N LYS A 128 -0.15 4.66 1.22
CA LYS A 128 -0.23 6.11 1.06
C LYS A 128 -0.17 6.50 -0.41
N PHE A 129 0.68 5.85 -1.19
CA PHE A 129 0.82 6.12 -2.62
C PHE A 129 -0.34 5.58 -3.44
N TYR A 130 -0.92 4.42 -3.12
CA TYR A 130 -2.16 3.98 -3.77
C TYR A 130 -3.33 4.93 -3.51
N ASN A 131 -3.43 5.49 -2.31
CA ASN A 131 -4.43 6.52 -2.00
C ASN A 131 -4.19 7.77 -2.86
N LEU A 132 -2.95 8.27 -2.88
CA LEU A 132 -2.56 9.43 -3.66
C LEU A 132 -2.77 9.22 -5.18
N ALA A 133 -2.54 8.00 -5.67
CA ALA A 133 -2.72 7.63 -7.07
C ALA A 133 -4.16 7.22 -7.42
N LEU A 134 -5.12 7.36 -6.50
CA LEU A 134 -6.53 7.01 -6.72
C LEU A 134 -6.71 5.55 -7.20
N ALA A 135 -5.95 4.63 -6.61
CA ALA A 135 -5.90 3.20 -6.97
C ALA A 135 -6.51 2.31 -5.87
N PRO A 136 -7.85 2.33 -5.69
CA PRO A 136 -8.49 1.70 -4.54
C PRO A 136 -8.39 0.17 -4.55
N ASP A 137 -8.41 -0.49 -5.71
CA ASP A 137 -8.23 -1.94 -5.82
C ASP A 137 -6.92 -2.41 -5.18
N SER A 138 -5.81 -1.76 -5.56
CA SER A 138 -4.50 -2.04 -5.00
C SER A 138 -4.43 -1.66 -3.52
N LEU A 139 -5.04 -0.53 -3.13
CA LEU A 139 -5.08 -0.09 -1.74
C LEU A 139 -5.75 -1.13 -0.84
N PHE A 140 -6.94 -1.63 -1.21
CA PHE A 140 -7.64 -2.62 -0.40
C PHE A 140 -6.89 -3.94 -0.39
N ARG A 141 -6.48 -4.46 -1.55
CA ARG A 141 -5.72 -5.72 -1.62
C ARG A 141 -4.46 -5.68 -0.73
N VAL A 142 -3.61 -4.67 -0.89
CA VAL A 142 -2.36 -4.54 -0.12
C VAL A 142 -2.63 -4.20 1.35
N GLY A 143 -3.72 -3.48 1.63
CA GLY A 143 -4.14 -3.18 2.99
C GLY A 143 -4.54 -4.43 3.74
N GLN A 144 -5.34 -5.29 3.13
CA GLN A 144 -5.73 -6.58 3.68
C GLN A 144 -4.50 -7.50 3.86
N ASP A 145 -3.57 -7.53 2.90
CA ASP A 145 -2.29 -8.26 3.02
C ASP A 145 -1.47 -7.76 4.22
N LEU A 146 -1.47 -6.45 4.51
CA LEU A 146 -0.77 -5.87 5.67
C LEU A 146 -1.42 -6.30 6.99
N VAL A 147 -2.75 -6.33 7.05
CA VAL A 147 -3.50 -6.77 8.24
C VAL A 147 -3.19 -8.23 8.57
N ASP A 148 -3.19 -9.12 7.56
CA ASP A 148 -2.88 -10.54 7.77
C ASP A 148 -1.47 -10.76 8.31
N GLN A 149 -0.52 -9.86 8.00
CA GLN A 149 0.81 -9.92 8.59
C GLN A 149 0.88 -9.49 10.03
N PHE A 150 0.13 -8.46 10.40
CA PHE A 150 0.02 -8.08 11.79
C PHE A 150 -0.56 -9.24 12.60
N ILE A 151 -1.59 -9.92 12.06
CA ILE A 151 -2.16 -11.13 12.66
C ILE A 151 -1.12 -12.27 12.75
N SER A 152 -0.39 -12.56 11.68
CA SER A 152 0.60 -13.66 11.66
C SER A 152 1.75 -13.42 12.64
N ARG A 153 2.13 -12.16 12.85
CA ARG A 153 3.11 -11.71 13.86
C ARG A 153 2.50 -11.56 15.26
N ARG A 154 1.21 -11.84 15.42
CA ARG A 154 0.43 -11.72 16.66
C ARG A 154 0.35 -10.29 17.21
N ASP A 155 0.57 -9.29 16.37
CA ASP A 155 0.35 -7.89 16.69
C ASP A 155 -1.09 -7.50 16.30
N PHE A 156 -2.05 -7.97 17.09
CA PHE A 156 -3.47 -7.76 16.82
C PHE A 156 -3.90 -6.30 16.96
N ASP A 157 -3.24 -5.53 17.82
CA ASP A 157 -3.51 -4.09 17.96
C ASP A 157 -3.03 -3.34 16.72
N GLY A 158 -1.87 -3.69 16.17
CA GLY A 158 -1.40 -3.16 14.89
C GLY A 158 -2.37 -3.47 13.75
N ALA A 159 -2.88 -4.71 13.70
CA ALA A 159 -3.92 -5.10 12.73
C ALA A 159 -5.19 -4.24 12.89
N LEU A 160 -5.68 -4.08 14.11
CA LEU A 160 -6.87 -3.28 14.41
C LEU A 160 -6.67 -1.81 14.04
N ASN A 161 -5.52 -1.24 14.40
CA ASN A 161 -5.18 0.13 14.07
C ASN A 161 -5.17 0.36 12.55
N VAL A 162 -4.54 -0.54 11.75
CA VAL A 162 -4.56 -0.43 10.29
C VAL A 162 -5.99 -0.49 9.74
N MET A 163 -6.83 -1.39 10.26
CA MET A 163 -8.24 -1.48 9.87
C MET A 163 -8.99 -0.18 10.15
N GLU A 164 -8.89 0.36 11.35
CA GLU A 164 -9.67 1.51 11.81
C GLU A 164 -9.16 2.85 11.25
N THR A 165 -7.85 3.02 11.08
CA THR A 165 -7.25 4.32 10.67
C THR A 165 -6.93 4.41 9.19
N VAL A 166 -6.78 3.28 8.49
CA VAL A 166 -6.42 3.27 7.05
C VAL A 166 -7.53 2.68 6.21
N ILE A 167 -7.92 1.42 6.45
CA ILE A 167 -8.74 0.66 5.50
C ILE A 167 -10.22 1.08 5.56
N LEU A 168 -10.84 1.08 6.73
CA LEU A 168 -12.26 1.41 6.88
C LEU A 168 -12.62 2.85 6.47
N PRO A 169 -11.80 3.88 6.77
CA PRO A 169 -12.05 5.23 6.26
C PRO A 169 -12.05 5.28 4.73
N GLN A 170 -11.10 4.59 4.08
CA GLN A 170 -11.04 4.52 2.61
C GLN A 170 -12.24 3.76 2.04
N LEU A 171 -12.67 2.66 2.66
CA LEU A 171 -13.85 1.92 2.20
C LEU A 171 -15.11 2.80 2.16
N ARG A 172 -15.30 3.69 3.14
CA ARG A 172 -16.41 4.64 3.18
C ARG A 172 -16.31 5.70 2.07
N GLN A 173 -15.09 6.15 1.79
CA GLN A 173 -14.82 7.17 0.77
C GLN A 173 -15.09 6.65 -0.64
N TRP A 174 -14.58 5.46 -0.97
CA TRP A 174 -14.61 4.89 -2.32
C TRP A 174 -15.92 4.18 -2.67
N LYS A 175 -16.74 3.81 -1.67
CA LYS A 175 -18.03 3.11 -1.85
C LYS A 175 -17.94 1.86 -2.74
N LEU A 176 -16.80 1.18 -2.75
CA LEU A 176 -16.60 -0.03 -3.54
C LEU A 176 -17.33 -1.21 -2.90
N ALA A 177 -18.42 -1.63 -3.53
CA ALA A 177 -19.20 -2.80 -3.10
C ALA A 177 -18.35 -4.08 -3.12
N ASP A 178 -17.44 -4.21 -4.08
CA ASP A 178 -16.62 -5.42 -4.28
C ASP A 178 -15.72 -5.74 -3.08
N TYR A 179 -15.22 -4.72 -2.37
CA TYR A 179 -14.37 -4.89 -1.18
C TYR A 179 -15.14 -4.79 0.14
N LEU A 180 -16.41 -4.35 0.11
CA LEU A 180 -17.20 -4.17 1.32
C LEU A 180 -17.21 -5.45 2.16
N ILE A 181 -17.50 -6.58 1.51
CA ILE A 181 -17.63 -7.87 2.19
C ILE A 181 -16.28 -8.36 2.69
N THR A 182 -15.24 -8.36 1.85
CA THR A 182 -13.92 -8.90 2.24
C THR A 182 -13.28 -8.08 3.35
N VAL A 183 -13.38 -6.74 3.30
CA VAL A 183 -12.82 -5.85 4.32
C VAL A 183 -13.57 -5.95 5.64
N ARG A 184 -14.92 -5.90 5.62
CA ARG A 184 -15.73 -5.95 6.85
C ARG A 184 -15.62 -7.30 7.56
N SER A 185 -15.53 -8.38 6.79
CA SER A 185 -15.40 -9.72 7.35
C SER A 185 -14.01 -9.95 7.96
N GLN A 186 -12.94 -9.46 7.33
CA GLN A 186 -11.60 -9.40 7.94
C GLN A 186 -11.59 -8.52 9.20
N TYR A 187 -12.32 -7.40 9.21
CA TYR A 187 -12.45 -6.54 10.40
C TYR A 187 -13.05 -7.30 11.58
N ALA A 188 -14.11 -8.08 11.36
CA ALA A 188 -14.69 -8.94 12.38
C ALA A 188 -13.68 -9.95 12.94
N VAL A 189 -12.87 -10.56 12.07
CA VAL A 189 -11.81 -11.48 12.49
C VAL A 189 -10.76 -10.76 13.36
N VAL A 190 -10.32 -9.56 12.97
CA VAL A 190 -9.38 -8.74 13.76
C VAL A 190 -9.97 -8.38 15.13
N LEU A 191 -11.24 -7.98 15.19
CA LEU A 191 -11.95 -7.72 16.45
C LEU A 191 -11.92 -8.94 17.37
N ALA A 192 -12.16 -10.14 16.84
CA ALA A 192 -12.09 -11.38 17.60
C ALA A 192 -10.68 -11.70 18.10
N TYR A 193 -9.64 -11.45 17.31
CA TYR A 193 -8.24 -11.56 17.77
C TYR A 193 -7.93 -10.58 18.92
N CYS A 194 -8.55 -9.40 18.91
CA CYS A 194 -8.50 -8.42 20.01
C CYS A 194 -9.47 -8.75 21.16
N ARG A 195 -10.08 -9.94 21.19
CA ARG A 195 -11.08 -10.39 22.19
C ARG A 195 -12.36 -9.55 22.25
N ARG A 196 -12.66 -8.76 21.21
CA ARG A 196 -13.90 -7.98 21.05
C ARG A 196 -14.96 -8.85 20.35
N PHE A 197 -15.35 -9.95 20.99
CA PHE A 197 -16.16 -11.01 20.35
C PHE A 197 -17.57 -10.52 19.97
N ASP A 198 -18.22 -9.75 20.83
CA ASP A 198 -19.58 -9.26 20.54
C ASP A 198 -19.58 -8.23 19.39
N ASP A 199 -18.53 -7.41 19.28
CA ASP A 199 -18.33 -6.51 18.13
C ASP A 199 -18.07 -7.30 16.84
N ALA A 200 -17.27 -8.35 16.90
CA ALA A 200 -16.98 -9.23 15.77
C ALA A 200 -18.25 -9.93 15.25
N GLU A 201 -19.05 -10.49 16.15
CA GLU A 201 -20.33 -11.11 15.80
C GLU A 201 -21.32 -10.10 15.23
N THR A 202 -21.35 -8.88 15.78
CA THR A 202 -22.16 -7.78 15.26
C THR A 202 -21.76 -7.42 13.83
N GLU A 203 -20.45 -7.35 13.52
CA GLU A 203 -20.03 -7.11 12.13
C GLU A 203 -20.39 -8.27 11.19
N MET A 204 -20.18 -9.53 11.61
CA MET A 204 -20.56 -10.68 10.77
C MET A 204 -22.07 -10.75 10.54
N ALA A 205 -22.89 -10.28 11.48
CA ALA A 205 -24.34 -10.20 11.32
C ALA A 205 -24.76 -9.16 10.27
N ARG A 206 -24.05 -8.02 10.18
CA ARG A 206 -24.30 -6.97 9.17
C ARG A 206 -24.04 -7.45 7.74
N LEU A 207 -23.22 -8.48 7.56
CA LEU A 207 -22.91 -9.05 6.25
C LEU A 207 -23.96 -10.06 5.75
N LYS A 208 -24.82 -10.58 6.65
CA LYS A 208 -25.83 -11.59 6.33
C LYS A 208 -26.74 -11.24 5.15
N PRO A 209 -27.23 -9.99 4.99
CA PRO A 209 -28.09 -9.63 3.86
C PRO A 209 -27.44 -9.79 2.48
N TYR A 210 -26.10 -9.78 2.42
CA TYR A 210 -25.37 -9.86 1.15
C TYR A 210 -25.09 -11.30 0.70
N GLU A 211 -25.17 -12.29 1.61
CA GLU A 211 -24.60 -13.63 1.40
C GLU A 211 -25.23 -14.41 0.25
N THR A 212 -26.55 -14.30 0.08
CA THR A 212 -27.30 -15.04 -0.92
C THR A 212 -26.89 -14.69 -2.36
N GLY A 213 -26.37 -13.47 -2.58
CA GLY A 213 -25.88 -13.00 -3.87
C GLY A 213 -24.40 -13.25 -4.13
N LEU A 214 -23.65 -13.80 -3.16
CA LEU A 214 -22.20 -13.98 -3.29
C LEU A 214 -21.83 -15.27 -4.02
N LYS A 215 -20.64 -15.27 -4.63
CA LYS A 215 -20.04 -16.48 -5.21
C LYS A 215 -19.83 -17.54 -4.12
N PRO A 216 -19.96 -18.85 -4.43
CA PRO A 216 -19.81 -19.93 -3.44
C PRO A 216 -18.49 -19.88 -2.66
N LEU A 217 -17.40 -19.47 -3.32
CA LEU A 217 -16.09 -19.31 -2.67
C LEU A 217 -16.12 -18.25 -1.55
N VAL A 218 -16.80 -17.13 -1.76
CA VAL A 218 -16.91 -16.04 -0.77
C VAL A 218 -17.85 -16.44 0.36
N GLN A 219 -18.93 -17.16 0.07
CA GLN A 219 -19.82 -17.71 1.11
C GLN A 219 -19.06 -18.68 2.03
N LYS A 220 -18.25 -19.57 1.44
CA LYS A 220 -17.38 -20.48 2.19
C LYS A 220 -16.38 -19.72 3.06
N GLU A 221 -15.77 -18.67 2.53
CA GLU A 221 -14.84 -17.82 3.29
C GLU A 221 -15.51 -17.16 4.49
N LEU A 222 -16.71 -16.58 4.32
CA LEU A 222 -17.47 -16.02 5.45
C LEU A 222 -17.83 -17.07 6.50
N ALA A 223 -18.17 -18.30 6.09
CA ALA A 223 -18.42 -19.40 7.02
C ALA A 223 -17.15 -19.76 7.81
N ASN A 224 -16.00 -19.91 7.14
CA ASN A 224 -14.72 -20.19 7.78
C ASN A 224 -14.36 -19.12 8.81
N GLN A 225 -14.60 -17.84 8.49
CA GLN A 225 -14.32 -16.73 9.40
C GLN A 225 -15.23 -16.72 10.63
N ARG A 226 -16.52 -17.09 10.48
CA ARG A 226 -17.41 -17.28 11.63
C ARG A 226 -16.95 -18.43 12.53
N ASP A 227 -16.50 -19.52 11.93
CA ASP A 227 -15.97 -20.66 12.69
C ASP A 227 -14.67 -20.27 13.41
N LEU A 228 -13.79 -19.49 12.76
CA LEU A 228 -12.62 -18.91 13.40
C LEU A 228 -13.00 -18.02 14.59
N ILE A 229 -13.95 -17.10 14.43
CA ILE A 229 -14.42 -16.22 15.52
C ILE A 229 -14.97 -17.05 16.69
N ARG A 230 -15.78 -18.08 16.41
CA ARG A 230 -16.31 -18.99 17.43
C ARG A 230 -15.18 -19.72 18.19
N ASN A 231 -14.17 -20.20 17.46
CA ASN A 231 -13.01 -20.86 18.05
C ASN A 231 -12.19 -19.90 18.92
N LEU A 232 -11.95 -18.67 18.44
CA LEU A 232 -11.26 -17.63 19.22
C LEU A 232 -12.05 -17.26 20.48
N ARG A 233 -13.39 -17.23 20.43
CA ARG A 233 -14.24 -16.99 21.61
C ARG A 233 -14.13 -18.14 22.62
N LYS A 234 -14.11 -19.39 22.15
CA LYS A 234 -14.07 -20.57 23.00
C LYS A 234 -12.69 -20.82 23.64
N PHE A 235 -11.62 -20.67 22.87
CA PHE A 235 -10.26 -21.04 23.27
C PHE A 235 -9.36 -19.85 23.59
N GLY A 236 -9.80 -18.63 23.25
CA GLY A 236 -8.99 -17.42 23.29
C GLY A 236 -8.09 -17.28 22.05
N PRO A 237 -7.71 -16.05 21.69
CA PRO A 237 -6.68 -15.82 20.67
C PRO A 237 -5.29 -16.25 21.19
N PRO A 238 -4.36 -16.56 20.28
CA PRO A 238 -2.98 -16.86 20.68
C PRO A 238 -2.34 -15.67 21.42
N PRO A 239 -1.26 -15.90 22.20
CA PRO A 239 -0.60 -14.83 22.93
C PRO A 239 -0.17 -13.69 22.00
N LYS A 240 -0.62 -12.48 22.33
CA LYS A 240 -0.30 -11.27 21.58
C LYS A 240 1.20 -10.97 21.69
N TRP A 241 1.79 -10.50 20.60
CA TRP A 241 3.14 -9.94 20.61
C TRP A 241 3.17 -8.63 21.39
N VAL A 242 4.21 -8.46 22.21
CA VAL A 242 4.45 -7.23 22.96
C VAL A 242 5.80 -6.68 22.52
N PRO A 243 5.87 -5.40 22.11
CA PRO A 243 7.15 -4.80 21.76
C PRO A 243 8.10 -4.85 22.96
N PRO A 244 9.40 -5.14 22.74
CA PRO A 244 10.38 -5.10 23.82
C PRO A 244 10.42 -3.69 24.45
N PRO A 245 10.73 -3.58 25.75
CA PRO A 245 10.88 -2.29 26.41
C PRO A 245 11.79 -1.36 25.61
N ARG A 246 11.41 -0.08 25.48
CA ARG A 246 12.12 0.95 24.69
C ARG A 246 12.13 0.76 23.17
N ALA A 247 11.41 -0.20 22.59
CA ALA A 247 11.29 -0.30 21.12
C ALA A 247 10.77 1.01 20.49
N LEU A 248 9.81 1.67 21.14
CA LEU A 248 9.27 2.96 20.69
C LEU A 248 10.33 4.08 20.77
N GLU A 249 11.11 4.12 21.85
CA GLU A 249 12.19 5.10 22.03
C GLU A 249 13.30 4.91 20.99
N GLN A 250 13.68 3.66 20.71
CA GLN A 250 14.68 3.31 19.70
C GLN A 250 14.19 3.65 18.29
N ALA A 251 12.93 3.33 17.95
CA ALA A 251 12.33 3.72 16.69
C ALA A 251 12.26 5.25 16.53
N ALA A 252 11.89 5.98 17.59
CA ALA A 252 11.89 7.43 17.60
C ALA A 252 13.31 8.02 17.47
N ALA A 253 14.33 7.39 18.04
CA ALA A 253 15.72 7.80 17.91
C ALA A 253 16.25 7.59 16.49
N MET A 254 15.93 6.46 15.84
CA MET A 254 16.25 6.22 14.43
C MET A 254 15.65 7.29 13.51
N LEU A 255 14.39 7.69 13.77
CA LEU A 255 13.73 8.77 13.02
C LEU A 255 14.36 10.16 13.26
N LYS A 256 15.02 10.37 14.41
CA LYS A 256 15.76 11.60 14.71
C LYS A 256 17.18 11.62 14.12
N GLY A 257 17.82 10.45 13.98
CA GLY A 257 19.23 10.30 13.56
C GLY A 257 19.51 10.62 12.08
N ASN A 258 18.51 10.50 11.20
CA ASN A 258 18.66 10.75 9.75
C ASN A 258 18.49 12.24 9.33
N ARG A 259 18.59 13.19 10.26
CA ARG A 259 18.51 14.64 9.98
C ARG A 259 19.80 15.24 9.36
N ARG A 260 20.38 14.59 8.36
CA ARG A 260 21.31 15.24 7.42
C ARG A 260 20.72 15.17 6.02
N ILE A 261 19.64 15.93 5.85
CA ILE A 261 19.13 16.30 4.53
C ILE A 261 20.20 17.24 3.94
N PRO A 262 20.82 16.95 2.77
CA PRO A 262 21.55 17.98 2.06
C PRO A 262 20.55 19.09 1.78
N THR A 263 20.85 20.30 2.24
CA THR A 263 20.02 21.49 2.05
C THR A 263 19.73 21.69 0.57
N VAL A 264 18.64 21.11 0.08
CA VAL A 264 17.94 21.61 -1.10
C VAL A 264 17.50 23.01 -0.70
N ARG A 265 17.93 24.00 -1.48
CA ARG A 265 17.66 25.42 -1.27
C ARG A 265 16.20 25.59 -0.82
N GLY A 266 16.03 26.21 0.34
CA GLY A 266 14.83 26.09 1.17
C GLY A 266 13.53 26.46 0.46
N PRO A 267 12.39 26.06 1.03
CA PRO A 267 11.09 26.42 0.51
C PRO A 267 10.98 27.96 0.47
N VAL A 268 10.71 28.49 -0.72
CA VAL A 268 10.15 29.85 -0.84
C VAL A 268 8.90 29.83 0.03
N ALA A 269 8.89 30.62 1.09
CA ALA A 269 7.73 30.77 1.95
C ALA A 269 6.53 31.09 1.04
N VAL A 270 5.62 30.12 0.88
CA VAL A 270 4.43 30.29 0.06
C VAL A 270 3.59 31.34 0.77
N ARG A 271 3.70 32.58 0.29
CA ARG A 271 2.90 33.71 0.75
C ARG A 271 1.44 33.30 0.60
N LYS A 272 0.66 33.38 1.68
CA LYS A 272 -0.80 33.19 1.60
C LYS A 272 -1.33 34.14 0.52
N VAL A 273 -1.76 33.59 -0.61
CA VAL A 273 -2.28 34.37 -1.74
C VAL A 273 -3.63 34.94 -1.31
N GLY A 274 -3.73 36.27 -1.31
CA GLY A 274 -4.97 36.94 -0.95
C GLY A 274 -6.09 36.62 -1.95
N ARG A 275 -7.35 36.53 -1.49
CA ARG A 275 -8.51 36.18 -2.33
C ARG A 275 -8.67 37.05 -3.59
N ASN A 276 -8.14 38.28 -3.60
CA ASN A 276 -8.15 39.21 -4.73
C ASN A 276 -6.82 39.30 -5.51
N GLU A 277 -5.76 38.60 -5.09
CA GLU A 277 -4.46 38.58 -5.79
C GLU A 277 -4.51 37.71 -7.05
N ARG A 278 -3.53 37.86 -7.94
CA ARG A 278 -3.41 36.99 -9.13
C ARG A 278 -3.23 35.55 -8.69
N CYS A 279 -3.96 34.65 -9.34
CA CYS A 279 -3.89 33.23 -9.05
C CYS A 279 -2.51 32.69 -9.45
N PRO A 280 -1.82 31.94 -8.57
CA PRO A 280 -0.47 31.44 -8.84
C PRO A 280 -0.42 30.37 -9.94
N CYS A 281 -1.57 29.86 -10.39
CA CYS A 281 -1.66 28.92 -11.53
C CYS A 281 -1.35 29.55 -12.90
N GLY A 282 -1.02 30.85 -12.96
CA GLY A 282 -0.66 31.52 -14.21
C GLY A 282 -1.84 31.94 -15.09
N SER A 283 -3.09 31.72 -14.68
CA SER A 283 -4.29 32.05 -15.46
C SER A 283 -4.51 33.56 -15.71
N GLY A 284 -3.78 34.42 -15.01
CA GLY A 284 -3.99 35.88 -15.05
C GLY A 284 -5.22 36.36 -14.27
N GLU A 285 -6.10 35.46 -13.82
CA GLU A 285 -7.30 35.81 -13.06
C GLU A 285 -7.02 36.02 -11.56
N LYS A 286 -7.94 36.70 -10.86
CA LYS A 286 -7.89 36.82 -9.39
C LYS A 286 -8.20 35.47 -8.73
N TYR A 287 -7.52 35.16 -7.63
CA TYR A 287 -7.62 33.87 -6.91
C TYR A 287 -9.07 33.42 -6.70
N LYS A 288 -9.97 34.30 -6.22
CA LYS A 288 -11.40 34.00 -6.01
C LYS A 288 -12.21 33.58 -7.24
N ARG A 289 -11.74 33.92 -8.45
CA ARG A 289 -12.43 33.59 -9.71
C ARG A 289 -11.87 32.34 -10.38
N CYS A 290 -10.71 31.87 -9.91
CA CYS A 290 -10.05 30.65 -10.35
C CYS A 290 -10.12 29.62 -9.21
N HIS A 291 -9.00 29.20 -8.65
CA HIS A 291 -8.90 28.17 -7.59
C HIS A 291 -9.55 28.54 -6.23
N GLY A 292 -9.93 29.80 -6.03
CA GLY A 292 -10.67 30.26 -4.86
C GLY A 292 -12.19 30.28 -5.05
N ARG A 293 -12.71 29.68 -6.12
CA ARG A 293 -14.15 29.41 -6.25
C ARG A 293 -14.53 28.30 -5.27
N LEU A 294 -15.24 28.69 -4.22
CA LEU A 294 -16.04 27.76 -3.44
C LEU A 294 -17.26 27.42 -4.30
N SER A 295 -17.37 26.16 -4.72
CA SER A 295 -18.66 25.58 -5.13
C SER A 295 -19.43 25.20 -3.87
#